data_AF-K0IAA4-F1
#
_entry.id   AF-K0IAA4-F1
#
_cell.length_a   1.000
_cell.length_b   1.000
_cell.length_c   1.000
_cell.angle_alpha   90.00
_cell.angle_beta   90.00
_cell.angle_gamma   90.00
#
_symmetry.space_group_name_H-M   'P 1'
#
loop_
_entity.id
_entity.type
_entity.pdbx_description
1 polymer ?
#
loop_
_entity_poly.entity_id
_entity_poly.type
_entity_poly.pdbx_seq_one_letter_code
_entity_poly.pdbx_strand_id
1 'polypeptide(L)'
;MPFGLFKKKESETSAKLPAVSMPAAGMLSIQQAQDLLHNIESARVQELAARLAPIKESAEESLRVIEGIANDMEHEKIKFEGVEHRFKSVAENARKTIVSSLRREASTELLLPQSANDAKKFKEKFETMMNRFGEVSGSHSRVITTFMKKQASKMREEFEALTKLLNETKTIMSDFEQKRAPIVKCNAILNTASQKASSIRAAEASLQSIKNEIERIENELQGLKGELAALKGSPEFEQAVAVAQMVDEVERQKEQVHSQLADLFSHVSRAFTKYSYGLTKETEARLQMMSDEPWRMLYESDISTYSSLLAEIRKSIESSKIQLKDSDKVLHYLNAISGSLPELQGKAQALKTEADLLRQKDGGLTGRAKELEGRILQHEEELARSRQSLEQQKRQITEKSAEVGALLNEADEILADLTGQKYSLEY
;
A
#
# COMPACT_ATOMS: atom_id res chain seq x y z
N MET A 1 84.26 40.36 -2.92
CA MET A 1 83.79 39.24 -2.07
C MET A 1 82.33 39.53 -1.69
N PRO A 2 81.41 38.55 -1.68
CA PRO A 2 80.72 38.04 -2.87
C PRO A 2 79.17 37.93 -2.73
N PHE A 3 78.49 37.82 -3.90
CA PHE A 3 77.30 36.99 -4.27
C PHE A 3 76.03 36.85 -3.40
N GLY A 4 74.87 36.91 -4.10
CA GLY A 4 73.61 36.19 -3.77
C GLY A 4 72.34 36.90 -4.27
N LEU A 5 72.01 36.91 -5.58
CA LEU A 5 71.11 35.99 -6.31
C LEU A 5 69.70 35.72 -5.72
N PHE A 6 68.69 36.22 -6.44
CA PHE A 6 67.31 35.71 -6.65
C PHE A 6 66.49 35.17 -5.46
N LYS A 7 65.35 35.83 -5.18
CA LYS A 7 64.10 35.12 -4.87
C LYS A 7 62.96 35.59 -5.78
N LYS A 8 62.30 34.58 -6.33
CA LYS A 8 61.26 34.57 -7.37
C LYS A 8 60.07 35.46 -7.03
N LYS A 9 59.56 36.11 -8.08
CA LYS A 9 58.19 36.58 -8.20
C LYS A 9 57.29 35.33 -8.18
N GLU A 10 56.58 35.09 -7.10
CA GLU A 10 55.50 34.11 -7.08
C GLU A 10 54.36 34.66 -7.93
N SER A 11 54.24 34.13 -9.14
CA SER A 11 53.04 34.23 -9.95
C SER A 11 51.98 33.32 -9.34
N GLU A 12 51.23 33.82 -8.37
CA GLU A 12 49.92 33.26 -8.05
C GLU A 12 48.96 33.71 -9.14
N THR A 13 49.00 33.02 -10.28
CA THR A 13 47.85 32.96 -11.18
C THR A 13 46.82 32.06 -10.51
N SER A 14 46.16 32.59 -9.48
CA SER A 14 44.92 32.03 -8.96
C SER A 14 43.89 32.18 -10.09
N ALA A 15 43.73 31.11 -10.87
CA ALA A 15 42.62 30.98 -11.79
C ALA A 15 41.35 31.03 -10.93
N LYS A 16 40.66 32.17 -10.97
CA LYS A 16 39.35 32.36 -10.37
C LYS A 16 38.43 31.23 -10.83
N LEU A 17 38.12 30.32 -9.92
CA LEU A 17 36.97 29.42 -10.03
C LEU A 17 35.72 30.27 -10.34
N PRO A 18 34.79 29.80 -11.19
CA PRO A 18 33.50 30.46 -11.35
C PRO A 18 32.84 30.53 -9.97
N ALA A 19 32.47 31.72 -9.53
CA ALA A 19 31.77 31.92 -8.27
C ALA A 19 30.38 31.29 -8.40
N VAL A 20 30.23 30.06 -7.91
CA VAL A 20 28.92 29.45 -7.68
C VAL A 20 28.19 30.36 -6.70
N SER A 21 27.02 30.87 -7.07
CA SER A 21 26.17 31.64 -6.15
C SER A 21 25.67 30.70 -5.08
N MET A 22 26.42 30.58 -3.99
CA MET A 22 25.99 29.81 -2.83
C MET A 22 24.89 30.58 -2.09
N PRO A 23 23.77 29.93 -1.73
CA PRO A 23 22.86 30.49 -0.74
C PRO A 23 23.63 30.84 0.53
N ALA A 24 23.27 31.95 1.19
CA ALA A 24 23.85 32.28 2.48
C ALA A 24 23.62 31.11 3.47
N ALA A 25 24.62 30.81 4.30
CA ALA A 25 24.53 29.77 5.32
C ALA A 25 23.22 29.92 6.12
N GLY A 26 22.35 28.90 6.10
CA GLY A 26 21.00 28.96 6.62
C GLY A 26 20.16 27.70 6.34
N MET A 27 18.86 27.78 6.64
CA MET A 27 17.87 26.74 6.33
C MET A 27 17.68 26.59 4.82
N LEU A 28 17.72 25.36 4.33
CA LEU A 28 17.46 25.02 2.93
C LEU A 28 16.27 24.07 2.82
N SER A 29 15.42 24.29 1.83
CA SER A 29 14.46 23.27 1.44
C SER A 29 15.15 22.16 0.64
N ILE A 30 14.53 20.97 0.59
CA ILE A 30 15.00 19.87 -0.26
C ILE A 30 15.23 20.33 -1.71
N GLN A 31 14.34 21.16 -2.27
CA GLN A 31 14.48 21.65 -3.65
C GLN A 31 15.72 22.54 -3.81
N GLN A 32 15.93 23.47 -2.88
CA GLN A 32 17.11 24.35 -2.91
C GLN A 32 18.42 23.57 -2.79
N ALA A 33 18.43 22.49 -2.00
CA ALA A 33 19.57 21.61 -1.88
C ALA A 33 19.86 20.83 -3.17
N GLN A 34 18.82 20.37 -3.86
CA GLN A 34 18.95 19.73 -5.17
C GLN A 34 19.50 20.70 -6.23
N ASP A 35 19.01 21.95 -6.24
CA ASP A 35 19.50 22.99 -7.14
C ASP A 35 20.97 23.32 -6.87
N LEU A 36 21.37 23.37 -5.59
CA LEU A 36 22.76 23.55 -5.19
C LEU A 36 23.65 22.40 -5.68
N LEU A 37 23.23 21.14 -5.50
CA LEU A 37 23.96 19.97 -5.99
C LEU A 37 24.10 19.98 -7.51
N HIS A 38 23.05 20.40 -8.23
CA HIS A 38 23.10 20.55 -9.68
C HIS A 38 24.14 21.60 -10.12
N ASN A 39 24.20 22.74 -9.43
CA ASN A 39 25.19 23.78 -9.70
C ASN A 39 26.62 23.29 -9.44
N ILE A 40 26.85 22.53 -8.36
CA ILE A 40 28.15 21.94 -8.05
C ILE A 40 28.54 20.91 -9.12
N GLU A 41 27.62 20.05 -9.56
CA GLU A 41 27.88 19.07 -10.63
C GLU A 41 28.22 19.77 -11.94
N SER A 42 27.48 20.82 -12.31
CA SER A 42 27.72 21.62 -13.51
C SER A 42 29.11 22.27 -13.50
N ALA A 43 29.52 22.88 -12.38
CA ALA A 43 30.85 23.45 -12.23
C ALA A 43 31.96 22.39 -12.39
N ARG A 44 31.76 21.19 -11.85
CA ARG A 44 32.72 20.08 -11.99
C ARG A 44 32.80 19.53 -13.40
N VAL A 45 31.69 19.51 -14.14
CA VAL A 45 31.69 19.15 -15.56
C VAL A 45 32.46 20.19 -16.39
N GLN A 46 32.33 21.47 -16.08
CA GLN A 46 33.12 22.52 -16.72
C GLN A 46 34.62 22.37 -16.43
N GLU A 47 35.00 22.10 -15.18
CA GLU A 47 36.40 21.82 -14.80
C GLU A 47 36.94 20.59 -15.55
N LEU A 48 36.15 19.52 -15.63
CA LEU A 48 36.50 18.31 -16.39
C LEU A 48 36.74 18.62 -17.87
N ALA A 49 35.84 19.39 -18.49
CA ALA A 49 35.99 19.80 -19.88
C ALA A 49 37.28 20.62 -20.10
N ALA A 50 37.61 21.53 -19.18
CA ALA A 50 38.85 22.29 -19.23
C ALA A 50 40.11 21.41 -19.08
N ARG A 51 40.06 20.37 -18.23
CA ARG A 51 41.16 19.40 -18.07
C ARG A 51 41.33 18.46 -19.27
N LEU A 52 40.23 18.13 -19.96
CA LEU A 52 40.26 17.29 -21.16
C LEU A 52 40.58 18.05 -22.45
N ALA A 53 40.42 19.39 -22.47
CA ALA A 53 40.75 20.24 -23.61
C ALA A 53 42.20 20.07 -24.13
N PRO A 54 43.26 20.16 -23.31
CA PRO A 54 44.63 19.98 -23.79
C PRO A 54 44.90 18.55 -24.27
N ILE A 55 44.25 17.54 -23.67
CA ILE A 55 44.34 16.15 -24.12
C ILE A 55 43.71 15.99 -25.50
N LYS A 56 42.52 16.58 -25.70
CA LYS A 56 41.83 16.61 -26.99
C LYS A 56 42.73 17.24 -28.05
N GLU A 57 43.25 18.43 -27.80
CA GLU A 57 44.13 19.14 -28.76
C GLU A 57 45.38 18.33 -29.10
N SER A 58 46.02 17.72 -28.10
CA SER A 58 47.20 16.87 -28.31
C SER A 58 46.86 15.59 -29.08
N ALA A 59 45.70 14.99 -28.79
CA ALA A 59 45.23 13.81 -29.51
C ALA A 59 44.91 14.17 -30.98
N GLU A 60 44.22 15.28 -31.24
CA GLU A 60 43.93 15.76 -32.60
C GLU A 60 45.21 15.99 -33.40
N GLU A 61 46.27 16.52 -32.79
CA GLU A 61 47.55 16.68 -33.46
C GLU A 61 48.19 15.33 -33.83
N SER A 62 48.23 14.37 -32.90
CA SER A 62 48.69 13.00 -33.19
C SER A 62 47.85 12.32 -34.27
N LEU A 63 46.53 12.54 -34.29
CA LEU A 63 45.64 11.98 -35.31
C LEU A 63 45.91 12.59 -36.70
N ARG A 64 46.23 13.88 -36.80
CA ARG A 64 46.67 14.50 -38.07
C ARG A 64 47.98 13.89 -38.57
N VAL A 65 48.92 13.60 -37.67
CA VAL A 65 50.17 12.91 -38.04
C VAL A 65 49.86 11.50 -38.56
N ILE A 66 48.96 10.75 -37.91
CA ILE A 66 48.52 9.42 -38.35
C ILE A 66 47.83 9.47 -39.71
N GLU A 67 46.99 10.48 -39.96
CA GLU A 67 46.38 10.70 -41.27
C GLU A 67 47.45 10.98 -42.35
N GLY A 68 48.45 11.80 -42.02
CA GLY A 68 49.62 12.01 -42.87
C GLY A 68 50.40 10.72 -43.15
N ILE A 69 50.60 9.88 -42.14
CA ILE A 69 51.23 8.55 -42.30
C ILE A 69 50.40 7.67 -43.23
N ALA A 70 49.08 7.65 -43.10
CA ALA A 70 48.20 6.87 -43.98
C ALA A 70 48.31 7.34 -45.44
N ASN A 71 48.38 8.66 -45.67
CA ASN A 71 48.59 9.24 -47.01
C ASN A 71 49.97 8.86 -47.59
N ASP A 72 51.03 8.96 -46.78
CA ASP A 72 52.38 8.56 -47.18
C ASP A 72 52.43 7.07 -47.55
N MET A 73 51.80 6.21 -46.74
CA MET A 73 51.74 4.75 -46.98
C MET A 73 51.04 4.44 -48.30
N GLU A 74 49.97 5.17 -48.64
CA GLU A 74 49.24 4.99 -49.91
C GLU A 74 50.13 5.28 -51.13
N HIS A 75 51.01 6.27 -51.04
CA HIS A 75 51.89 6.70 -52.13
C HIS A 75 53.29 6.05 -52.13
N GLU A 76 53.67 5.35 -51.04
CA GLU A 76 54.97 4.69 -50.93
C GLU A 76 55.09 3.51 -51.92
N LYS A 77 56.14 3.54 -52.76
CA LYS A 77 56.47 2.43 -53.66
C LYS A 77 57.11 1.30 -52.86
N ILE A 78 56.35 0.25 -52.61
CA ILE A 78 56.85 -0.96 -51.93
C ILE A 78 57.93 -1.62 -52.81
N LYS A 79 59.15 -1.76 -52.29
CA LYS A 79 60.22 -2.53 -52.91
C LYS A 79 60.00 -4.02 -52.61
N PHE A 80 59.78 -4.82 -53.64
CA PHE A 80 59.60 -6.28 -53.51
C PHE A 80 60.89 -7.07 -53.80
N GLU A 81 62.05 -6.47 -53.56
CA GLU A 81 63.35 -7.13 -53.78
C GLU A 81 63.47 -8.38 -52.88
N GLY A 82 63.57 -9.56 -53.49
CA GLY A 82 63.68 -10.84 -52.78
C GLY A 82 62.36 -11.46 -52.29
N VAL A 83 61.19 -10.95 -52.71
CA VAL A 83 59.88 -11.44 -52.27
C VAL A 83 59.13 -12.14 -53.41
N GLU A 84 58.56 -13.32 -53.16
CA GLU A 84 57.79 -14.05 -54.18
C GLU A 84 56.60 -13.22 -54.69
N HIS A 85 56.36 -13.27 -56.00
CA HIS A 85 55.31 -12.51 -56.69
C HIS A 85 53.90 -12.68 -56.10
N ARG A 86 53.65 -13.78 -55.36
CA ARG A 86 52.38 -14.10 -54.69
C ARG A 86 52.11 -13.24 -53.43
N PHE A 87 53.15 -12.72 -52.77
CA PHE A 87 52.99 -11.86 -51.60
C PHE A 87 52.72 -10.40 -51.95
N LYS A 88 52.89 -10.03 -53.22
CA LYS A 88 52.64 -8.67 -53.71
C LYS A 88 51.18 -8.25 -53.51
N SER A 89 50.23 -9.09 -53.92
CA SER A 89 48.79 -8.81 -53.77
C SER A 89 48.37 -8.78 -52.30
N VAL A 90 48.94 -9.65 -51.46
CA VAL A 90 48.68 -9.69 -50.01
C VAL A 90 49.18 -8.43 -49.32
N ALA A 91 50.40 -7.98 -49.63
CA ALA A 91 50.97 -6.75 -49.08
C ALA A 91 50.19 -5.50 -49.54
N GLU A 92 49.77 -5.44 -50.81
CA GLU A 92 48.96 -4.33 -51.33
C GLU A 92 47.56 -4.28 -50.73
N ASN A 93 46.90 -5.43 -50.54
CA ASN A 93 45.60 -5.51 -49.87
C ASN A 93 45.71 -5.14 -48.38
N ALA A 94 46.71 -5.66 -47.68
CA ALA A 94 46.97 -5.29 -46.28
C ALA A 94 47.23 -3.78 -46.15
N ARG A 95 48.03 -3.20 -47.05
CA ARG A 95 48.24 -1.74 -47.09
C ARG A 95 46.94 -0.97 -47.24
N LYS A 96 46.08 -1.36 -48.19
CA LYS A 96 44.76 -0.71 -48.38
C LYS A 96 43.91 -0.76 -47.11
N THR A 97 43.88 -1.91 -46.42
CA THR A 97 43.16 -2.07 -45.16
C THR A 97 43.74 -1.23 -44.03
N ILE A 98 45.07 -1.15 -43.92
CA ILE A 98 45.73 -0.30 -42.93
C ILE A 98 45.39 1.18 -43.20
N VAL A 99 45.59 1.65 -44.43
CA VAL A 99 45.34 3.05 -44.81
C VAL A 99 43.89 3.44 -44.57
N SER A 100 42.94 2.60 -44.99
CA SER A 100 41.51 2.90 -44.80
C SER A 100 41.11 2.92 -43.33
N SER A 101 41.66 2.01 -42.52
CA SER A 101 41.37 1.96 -41.08
C SER A 101 42.02 3.12 -40.34
N LEU A 102 43.29 3.43 -40.62
CA LEU A 102 43.98 4.58 -40.02
C LEU A 102 43.26 5.89 -40.33
N ARG A 103 42.89 6.12 -41.60
CA ARG A 103 42.17 7.32 -42.01
C ARG A 103 40.81 7.41 -41.33
N ARG A 104 40.04 6.32 -41.29
CA ARG A 104 38.72 6.30 -40.65
C ARG A 104 38.79 6.66 -39.17
N GLU A 105 39.72 6.07 -38.43
CA GLU A 105 39.85 6.34 -36.99
C GLU A 105 40.48 7.73 -36.74
N ALA A 106 41.45 8.16 -37.55
CA ALA A 106 42.06 9.49 -37.45
C ALA A 106 41.07 10.64 -37.69
N SER A 107 40.06 10.44 -38.54
CA SER A 107 38.98 11.41 -38.76
C SER A 107 37.91 11.41 -37.67
N THR A 108 38.05 10.63 -36.59
CA THR A 108 37.06 10.58 -35.50
C THR A 108 37.19 11.79 -34.58
N GLU A 109 36.12 12.57 -34.45
CA GLU A 109 36.09 13.74 -33.57
C GLU A 109 35.89 13.37 -32.09
N LEU A 110 36.76 13.92 -31.25
CA LEU A 110 36.65 13.91 -29.80
C LEU A 110 35.96 15.20 -29.33
N LEU A 111 34.70 15.11 -28.92
CA LEU A 111 33.92 16.27 -28.45
C LEU A 111 34.12 16.50 -26.96
N LEU A 112 34.31 17.76 -26.55
CA LEU A 112 34.43 18.10 -25.13
C LEU A 112 33.10 17.86 -24.41
N PRO A 113 33.12 17.29 -23.19
CA PRO A 113 31.92 16.94 -22.49
C PRO A 113 31.16 18.18 -21.99
N GLN A 114 29.83 18.15 -22.15
CA GLN A 114 28.90 19.13 -21.56
C GLN A 114 28.09 18.54 -20.41
N SER A 115 28.22 17.23 -20.18
CA SER A 115 27.58 16.49 -19.10
C SER A 115 28.48 15.36 -18.60
N ALA A 116 28.18 14.82 -17.41
CA ALA A 116 28.87 13.64 -16.89
C ALA A 116 28.74 12.42 -17.83
N ASN A 117 27.61 12.30 -18.53
CA ASN A 117 27.41 11.22 -19.50
C ASN A 117 28.25 11.41 -20.76
N ASP A 118 28.40 12.65 -21.24
CA ASP A 118 29.25 12.94 -22.38
C ASP A 118 30.73 12.71 -22.07
N ALA A 119 31.14 12.90 -20.83
CA ALA A 119 32.50 12.59 -20.39
C ALA A 119 32.81 11.08 -20.46
N LYS A 120 31.84 10.23 -20.10
CA LYS A 120 31.96 8.77 -20.31
C LYS A 120 32.10 8.44 -21.79
N LYS A 121 31.26 9.04 -22.64
CA LYS A 121 31.34 8.86 -24.10
C LYS A 121 32.68 9.32 -24.68
N PHE A 122 33.25 10.43 -24.19
CA PHE A 122 34.58 10.90 -24.62
C PHE A 122 35.63 9.81 -24.36
N LYS A 123 35.68 9.28 -23.14
CA LYS A 123 36.59 8.19 -22.77
C LYS A 123 36.38 6.94 -23.63
N GLU A 124 35.14 6.48 -23.77
CA GLU A 124 34.80 5.27 -24.54
C GLU A 124 35.17 5.40 -26.02
N LYS A 125 34.96 6.58 -26.62
CA LYS A 125 35.40 6.88 -27.98
C LYS A 125 36.91 6.80 -28.11
N PHE A 126 37.65 7.41 -27.17
CA PHE A 126 39.10 7.38 -27.18
C PHE A 126 39.65 5.94 -27.00
N GLU A 127 39.06 5.15 -26.09
CA GLU A 127 39.41 3.74 -25.92
C GLU A 127 39.14 2.91 -27.19
N THR A 128 37.98 3.12 -27.81
CA THR A 128 37.60 2.40 -29.04
C THR A 128 38.56 2.71 -30.18
N MET A 129 38.91 3.99 -30.36
CA MET A 129 39.87 4.44 -31.36
C MET A 129 41.24 3.79 -31.14
N MET A 130 41.75 3.80 -29.90
CA MET A 130 43.03 3.20 -29.57
C MET A 130 43.05 1.68 -29.76
N ASN A 131 41.96 1.00 -29.40
CA ASN A 131 41.82 -0.45 -29.62
C ASN A 131 41.86 -0.80 -31.12
N ARG A 132 41.20 0.00 -31.96
CA ARG A 132 41.20 -0.21 -33.42
C ARG A 132 42.58 0.04 -34.05
N PHE A 133 43.31 1.07 -33.59
CA PHE A 133 44.69 1.25 -33.99
C PHE A 133 45.57 0.06 -33.60
N GLY A 134 45.41 -0.46 -32.38
CA GLY A 134 46.10 -1.67 -31.92
C GLY A 134 45.77 -2.91 -32.75
N GLU A 135 44.51 -3.13 -33.08
CA GLU A 135 44.04 -4.27 -33.89
C GLU A 135 44.65 -4.26 -35.30
N VAL A 136 44.60 -3.12 -35.99
CA VAL A 136 45.13 -2.96 -37.35
C VAL A 136 46.65 -3.11 -37.35
N SER A 137 47.34 -2.48 -36.40
CA SER A 137 48.79 -2.57 -36.28
C SER A 137 49.27 -3.97 -35.90
N GLY A 138 48.53 -4.68 -35.06
CA GLY A 138 48.86 -6.06 -34.66
C GLY A 138 48.65 -7.05 -35.81
N SER A 139 47.47 -7.01 -36.42
CA SER A 139 47.06 -7.94 -37.48
C SER A 139 47.90 -7.83 -38.74
N HIS A 140 48.40 -6.62 -39.06
CA HIS A 140 49.25 -6.38 -40.22
C HIS A 140 50.71 -6.05 -39.86
N SER A 141 51.14 -6.38 -38.63
CA SER A 141 52.47 -6.07 -38.09
C SER A 141 53.61 -6.44 -39.04
N ARG A 142 53.61 -7.67 -39.59
CA ARG A 142 54.66 -8.14 -40.53
C ARG A 142 54.74 -7.29 -41.80
N VAL A 143 53.61 -6.86 -42.34
CA VAL A 143 53.58 -6.03 -43.56
C VAL A 143 54.09 -4.64 -43.23
N ILE A 144 53.67 -4.07 -42.10
CA ILE A 144 54.10 -2.77 -41.60
C ILE A 144 55.62 -2.75 -41.36
N THR A 145 56.18 -3.74 -40.67
CA THR A 145 57.61 -3.77 -40.31
C THR A 145 58.53 -4.09 -41.48
N THR A 146 58.08 -4.89 -42.45
CA THR A 146 58.90 -5.35 -43.57
C THR A 146 58.86 -4.39 -44.75
N PHE A 147 57.68 -3.84 -45.08
CA PHE A 147 57.49 -3.05 -46.29
C PHE A 147 57.32 -1.55 -46.05
N MET A 148 57.01 -1.14 -44.81
CA MET A 148 56.70 0.26 -44.46
C MET A 148 57.46 0.68 -43.20
N LYS A 149 58.72 0.25 -43.07
CA LYS A 149 59.54 0.40 -41.85
C LYS A 149 59.66 1.85 -41.36
N LYS A 150 59.75 2.83 -42.28
CA LYS A 150 59.82 4.26 -41.94
C LYS A 150 58.50 4.77 -41.35
N GLN A 151 57.37 4.31 -41.88
CA GLN A 151 56.04 4.69 -41.39
C GLN A 151 55.68 3.93 -40.10
N ALA A 152 56.19 2.71 -39.95
CA ALA A 152 56.03 1.90 -38.75
C ALA A 152 56.62 2.57 -37.50
N SER A 153 57.80 3.19 -37.60
CA SER A 153 58.41 3.87 -36.45
C SER A 153 57.62 5.11 -36.01
N LYS A 154 57.22 5.95 -36.97
CA LYS A 154 56.40 7.14 -36.69
C LYS A 154 55.03 6.76 -36.10
N MET A 155 54.37 5.77 -36.69
CA MET A 155 53.08 5.28 -36.20
C MET A 155 53.18 4.75 -34.77
N ARG A 156 54.28 4.06 -34.44
CA ARG A 156 54.56 3.59 -33.09
C ARG A 156 54.73 4.74 -32.10
N GLU A 157 55.45 5.79 -32.48
CA GLU A 157 55.64 7.00 -31.66
C GLU A 157 54.30 7.67 -31.36
N GLU A 158 53.46 7.88 -32.38
CA GLU A 158 52.12 8.48 -32.20
C GLU A 158 51.18 7.59 -31.38
N PHE A 159 51.20 6.27 -31.58
CA PHE A 159 50.41 5.34 -30.76
C PHE A 159 50.85 5.35 -29.30
N GLU A 160 52.15 5.50 -29.03
CA GLU A 160 52.64 5.64 -27.66
C GLU A 160 52.18 6.96 -27.04
N ALA A 161 52.21 8.06 -27.79
CA ALA A 161 51.68 9.35 -27.36
C ALA A 161 50.18 9.29 -27.05
N LEU A 162 49.37 8.76 -27.97
CA LEU A 162 47.93 8.55 -27.76
C LEU A 162 47.63 7.62 -26.58
N THR A 163 48.45 6.58 -26.36
CA THR A 163 48.30 5.69 -25.20
C THR A 163 48.55 6.43 -23.88
N LYS A 164 49.56 7.31 -23.83
CA LYS A 164 49.82 8.17 -22.66
C LYS A 164 48.63 9.10 -22.39
N LEU A 165 48.13 9.78 -23.42
CA LEU A 165 46.95 10.65 -23.34
C LEU A 165 45.68 9.91 -22.90
N LEU A 166 45.48 8.67 -23.36
CA LEU A 166 44.37 7.83 -22.94
C LEU A 166 44.48 7.44 -21.45
N ASN A 167 45.69 7.12 -20.98
CA ASN A 167 45.90 6.81 -19.56
C ASN A 167 45.70 8.05 -18.67
N GLU A 168 46.11 9.23 -19.14
CA GLU A 168 45.82 10.50 -18.46
C GLU A 168 44.31 10.78 -18.42
N THR A 169 43.60 10.57 -19.54
CA THR A 169 42.13 10.66 -19.61
C THR A 169 41.48 9.74 -18.58
N LYS A 170 41.91 8.48 -18.49
CA LYS A 170 41.40 7.51 -17.49
C LYS A 170 41.60 8.01 -16.07
N THR A 171 42.75 8.61 -15.78
CA THR A 171 43.08 9.16 -14.46
C THR A 171 42.19 10.35 -14.11
N ILE A 172 42.03 11.30 -15.04
CA ILE A 172 41.14 12.47 -14.88
C ILE A 172 39.69 12.02 -14.67
N MET A 173 39.22 11.06 -15.47
CA MET A 173 37.86 10.52 -15.36
C MET A 173 37.62 9.82 -14.02
N SER A 174 38.61 9.09 -13.50
CA SER A 174 38.50 8.43 -12.19
C SER A 174 38.40 9.46 -11.05
N ASP A 175 39.20 10.52 -11.08
CA ASP A 175 39.15 11.62 -10.11
C ASP A 175 37.79 12.34 -10.16
N PHE A 176 37.27 12.58 -11.37
CA PHE A 176 35.94 13.17 -11.54
C PHE A 176 34.82 12.30 -10.94
N GLU A 177 34.81 10.99 -11.22
CA GLU A 177 33.78 10.09 -10.66
C GLU A 177 33.88 9.98 -9.14
N GLN A 178 35.11 9.94 -8.58
CA GLN A 178 35.31 9.96 -7.13
C GLN A 178 34.71 11.21 -6.49
N LYS A 179 34.96 12.39 -7.07
CA LYS A 179 34.38 13.65 -6.60
C LYS A 179 32.87 13.66 -6.78
N ARG A 180 32.36 13.14 -7.90
CA ARG A 180 30.92 13.12 -8.24
C ARG A 180 30.11 12.17 -7.35
N ALA A 181 30.69 11.10 -6.83
CA ALA A 181 29.97 10.08 -6.05
C ALA A 181 29.17 10.65 -4.85
N PRO A 182 29.73 11.53 -3.98
CA PRO A 182 28.96 12.19 -2.93
C PRO A 182 27.74 13.00 -3.44
N ILE A 183 27.84 13.67 -4.59
CA ILE A 183 26.72 14.43 -5.18
C ILE A 183 25.58 13.47 -5.53
N VAL A 184 25.89 12.37 -6.20
CA VAL A 184 24.90 11.35 -6.59
C VAL A 184 24.25 10.72 -5.36
N LYS A 185 25.05 10.40 -4.33
CA LYS A 185 24.54 9.87 -3.06
C LYS A 185 23.59 10.87 -2.40
N CYS A 186 23.98 12.13 -2.27
CA CYS A 186 23.17 13.18 -1.64
C CYS A 186 21.85 13.39 -2.40
N ASN A 187 21.89 13.46 -3.73
CA ASN A 187 20.68 13.58 -4.55
C ASN A 187 19.72 12.40 -4.35
N ALA A 188 20.22 11.18 -4.23
CA ALA A 188 19.38 10.01 -3.97
C ALA A 188 18.69 10.05 -2.59
N ILE A 189 19.42 10.51 -1.56
CA ILE A 189 18.89 10.72 -0.20
C ILE A 189 17.80 11.79 -0.23
N LEU A 190 18.08 12.96 -0.81
CA LEU A 190 17.12 14.06 -0.94
C LEU A 190 15.85 13.66 -1.70
N ASN A 191 15.98 12.86 -2.77
CA ASN A 191 14.83 12.33 -3.50
C ASN A 191 13.98 11.40 -2.61
N THR A 192 14.62 10.52 -1.83
CA THR A 192 13.93 9.61 -0.92
C THR A 192 13.24 10.38 0.21
N ALA A 193 13.89 11.41 0.76
CA ALA A 193 13.32 12.32 1.75
C ALA A 193 12.09 13.05 1.18
N SER A 194 12.18 13.59 -0.04
CA SER A 194 11.07 14.27 -0.72
C SER A 194 9.85 13.36 -0.95
N GLN A 195 10.09 12.11 -1.35
CA GLN A 195 9.02 11.11 -1.51
C GLN A 195 8.34 10.79 -0.17
N LYS A 196 9.12 10.56 0.88
CA LYS A 196 8.59 10.30 2.23
C LYS A 196 7.83 11.52 2.78
N ALA A 197 8.36 12.73 2.61
CA ALA A 197 7.69 13.98 2.94
C ALA A 197 6.32 14.11 2.26
N SER A 198 6.24 13.77 0.97
CA SER A 198 4.98 13.76 0.24
C SER A 198 3.98 12.72 0.79
N SER A 199 4.46 11.54 1.18
CA SER A 199 3.64 10.54 1.86
C SER A 199 3.13 11.01 3.23
N ILE A 200 3.93 11.79 3.98
CA ILE A 200 3.53 12.39 5.26
C ILE A 200 2.39 13.38 5.03
N ARG A 201 2.53 14.32 4.08
CA ARG A 201 1.47 15.30 3.77
C ARG A 201 0.14 14.64 3.39
N ALA A 202 0.20 13.54 2.62
CA ALA A 202 -1.00 12.76 2.29
C ALA A 202 -1.63 12.09 3.52
N ALA A 203 -0.81 11.57 4.43
CA ALA A 203 -1.29 11.00 5.70
C ALA A 203 -1.90 12.06 6.63
N GLU A 204 -1.31 13.26 6.70
CA GLU A 204 -1.86 14.39 7.45
C GLU A 204 -3.23 14.83 6.94
N ALA A 205 -3.40 14.88 5.61
CA ALA A 205 -4.71 15.15 5.00
C ALA A 205 -5.74 14.06 5.35
N SER A 206 -5.35 12.78 5.31
CA SER A 206 -6.21 11.67 5.77
C SER A 206 -6.57 11.81 7.25
N LEU A 207 -5.63 12.21 8.09
CA LEU A 207 -5.83 12.38 9.53
C LEU A 207 -6.86 13.48 9.80
N GLN A 208 -6.81 14.57 9.02
CA GLN A 208 -7.83 15.62 9.10
C GLN A 208 -9.22 15.12 8.72
N SER A 209 -9.32 14.26 7.69
CA SER A 209 -10.59 13.61 7.34
C SER A 209 -11.14 12.74 8.48
N ILE A 210 -10.28 11.94 9.13
CA ILE A 210 -10.68 11.11 10.28
C ILE A 210 -11.13 11.97 11.47
N LYS A 211 -10.48 13.13 11.72
CA LYS A 211 -10.92 14.06 12.77
C LYS A 211 -12.32 14.60 12.50
N ASN A 212 -12.59 15.02 11.26
CA ASN A 212 -13.90 15.53 10.88
C ASN A 212 -14.98 14.43 11.01
N GLU A 213 -14.63 13.18 10.68
CA GLU A 213 -15.50 12.02 10.86
C GLU A 213 -15.81 11.77 12.35
N ILE A 214 -14.80 11.81 13.21
CA ILE A 214 -14.97 11.70 14.66
C ILE A 214 -15.91 12.79 15.19
N GLU A 215 -15.71 14.04 14.77
CA GLU A 215 -16.57 15.16 15.18
C GLU A 215 -18.02 14.97 14.72
N ARG A 216 -18.23 14.44 13.50
CA ARG A 216 -19.57 14.09 13.02
C ARG A 216 -20.23 13.02 13.91
N ILE A 217 -19.53 11.93 14.18
CA ILE A 217 -20.06 10.83 15.02
C ILE A 217 -20.36 11.33 16.43
N GLU A 218 -19.50 12.18 17.00
CA GLU A 218 -19.72 12.79 18.32
C GLU A 218 -20.99 13.65 18.36
N ASN A 219 -21.22 14.45 17.33
CA ASN A 219 -22.44 15.25 17.20
C ASN A 219 -23.70 14.38 17.04
N GLU A 220 -23.64 13.32 16.23
CA GLU A 220 -24.74 12.35 16.07
C GLU A 220 -25.04 11.62 17.38
N LEU A 221 -24.00 11.18 18.12
CA LEU A 221 -24.14 10.58 19.44
C LEU A 221 -24.78 11.52 20.45
N GLN A 222 -24.39 12.80 20.46
CA GLN A 222 -24.99 13.80 21.33
C GLN A 222 -26.48 13.98 21.00
N GLY A 223 -26.84 14.03 19.72
CA GLY A 223 -28.24 14.08 19.26
C GLY A 223 -29.04 12.87 19.73
N LEU A 224 -28.55 11.66 19.48
CA LEU A 224 -29.21 10.41 19.86
C LEU A 224 -29.37 10.27 21.38
N LYS A 225 -28.34 10.63 22.15
CA LYS A 225 -28.41 10.64 23.63
C LYS A 225 -29.42 11.66 24.13
N GLY A 226 -29.51 12.83 23.50
CA GLY A 226 -30.52 13.84 23.78
C GLY A 226 -31.95 13.34 23.50
N GLU A 227 -32.16 12.72 22.33
CA GLU A 227 -33.45 12.11 21.97
C GLU A 227 -33.86 11.00 22.94
N LEU A 228 -32.92 10.10 23.30
CA LEU A 228 -33.18 9.03 24.26
C LEU A 228 -33.53 9.58 25.65
N ALA A 229 -32.81 10.61 26.10
CA ALA A 229 -33.10 11.25 27.38
C ALA A 229 -34.47 11.94 27.39
N ALA A 230 -34.82 12.64 26.31
CA ALA A 230 -36.13 13.26 26.16
C ALA A 230 -37.26 12.23 26.13
N LEU A 231 -37.06 11.11 25.41
CA LEU A 231 -38.02 10.00 25.38
C LEU A 231 -38.19 9.38 26.76
N LYS A 232 -37.09 9.01 27.43
CA LYS A 232 -37.14 8.39 28.76
C LYS A 232 -37.66 9.31 29.86
N GLY A 233 -37.50 10.62 29.71
CA GLY A 233 -38.02 11.62 30.63
C GLY A 233 -39.50 11.98 30.42
N SER A 234 -40.14 11.42 29.39
CA SER A 234 -41.54 11.71 29.08
C SER A 234 -42.48 10.86 29.94
N PRO A 235 -43.60 11.43 30.45
CA PRO A 235 -44.57 10.66 31.22
C PRO A 235 -45.24 9.56 30.39
N GLU A 236 -45.31 9.72 29.07
CA GLU A 236 -45.82 8.70 28.15
C GLU A 236 -44.91 7.48 28.10
N PHE A 237 -43.59 7.66 28.21
CA PHE A 237 -42.65 6.54 28.26
C PHE A 237 -42.74 5.77 29.58
N GLU A 238 -42.90 6.47 30.71
CA GLU A 238 -43.11 5.83 32.01
C GLU A 238 -44.39 4.96 32.00
N GLN A 239 -45.46 5.48 31.38
CA GLN A 239 -46.69 4.72 31.16
C GLN A 239 -46.46 3.52 30.24
N ALA A 240 -45.72 3.67 29.16
CA ALA A 240 -45.38 2.57 28.24
C ALA A 240 -44.58 1.47 28.97
N VAL A 241 -43.62 1.83 29.82
CA VAL A 241 -42.87 0.86 30.65
C VAL A 241 -43.79 0.13 31.62
N ALA A 242 -44.70 0.84 32.30
CA ALA A 242 -45.66 0.21 33.20
C ALA A 242 -46.61 -0.74 32.44
N VAL A 243 -47.09 -0.33 31.27
CA VAL A 243 -47.93 -1.15 30.38
C VAL A 243 -47.17 -2.40 29.94
N ALA A 244 -45.90 -2.29 29.54
CA ALA A 244 -45.08 -3.43 29.15
C ALA A 244 -44.93 -4.46 30.29
N GLN A 245 -44.72 -4.01 31.53
CA GLN A 245 -44.67 -4.90 32.70
C GLN A 245 -46.01 -5.60 32.95
N MET A 246 -47.13 -4.90 32.76
CA MET A 246 -48.46 -5.51 32.88
C MET A 246 -48.70 -6.55 31.78
N VAL A 247 -48.25 -6.29 30.54
CA VAL A 247 -48.31 -7.27 29.45
C VAL A 247 -47.49 -8.52 29.80
N ASP A 248 -46.26 -8.35 30.30
CA ASP A 248 -45.41 -9.47 30.70
C ASP A 248 -46.05 -10.33 31.80
N GLU A 249 -46.69 -9.71 32.79
CA GLU A 249 -47.41 -10.42 33.84
C GLU A 249 -48.65 -11.16 33.28
N VAL A 250 -49.41 -10.54 32.38
CA VAL A 250 -50.55 -11.19 31.71
C VAL A 250 -50.09 -12.38 30.85
N GLU A 251 -48.96 -12.27 30.13
CA GLU A 251 -48.40 -13.39 29.38
C GLU A 251 -47.91 -14.51 30.32
N ARG A 252 -47.31 -14.18 31.47
CA ARG A 252 -46.95 -15.16 32.51
C ARG A 252 -48.19 -15.89 33.05
N GLN A 253 -49.30 -15.18 33.24
CA GLN A 253 -50.57 -15.77 33.67
C GLN A 253 -51.20 -16.66 32.58
N LYS A 254 -51.08 -16.29 31.30
CA LYS A 254 -51.49 -17.17 30.18
C LYS A 254 -50.68 -18.46 30.17
N GLU A 255 -49.36 -18.37 30.33
CA GLU A 255 -48.48 -19.55 30.39
C GLU A 255 -48.85 -20.46 31.56
N GLN A 256 -49.22 -19.89 32.71
CA GLN A 256 -49.71 -20.66 33.84
C GLN A 256 -51.01 -21.41 33.50
N VAL A 257 -51.95 -20.78 32.79
CA VAL A 257 -53.18 -21.45 32.32
C VAL A 257 -52.86 -22.55 31.30
N HIS A 258 -51.91 -22.31 30.39
CA HIS A 258 -51.47 -23.30 29.40
C HIS A 258 -50.86 -24.52 30.08
N SER A 259 -49.99 -24.31 31.06
CA SER A 259 -49.37 -25.37 31.86
C SER A 259 -50.41 -26.16 32.68
N GLN A 260 -51.37 -25.48 33.31
CA GLN A 260 -52.47 -26.14 34.04
C GLN A 260 -53.30 -27.05 33.13
N LEU A 261 -53.60 -26.58 31.92
CA LEU A 261 -54.38 -27.35 30.96
C LEU A 261 -53.57 -28.53 30.38
N ALA A 262 -52.28 -28.33 30.08
CA ALA A 262 -51.38 -29.39 29.64
C ALA A 262 -51.29 -30.53 30.68
N ASP A 263 -51.18 -30.19 31.97
CA ASP A 263 -51.15 -31.16 33.06
C ASP A 263 -52.44 -31.99 33.12
N LEU A 264 -53.61 -31.33 33.14
CA LEU A 264 -54.91 -32.00 33.16
C LEU A 264 -55.09 -32.94 31.96
N PHE A 265 -54.72 -32.49 30.77
CA PHE A 265 -54.89 -33.24 29.53
C PHE A 265 -53.89 -34.40 29.36
N SER A 266 -52.71 -34.30 29.96
CA SER A 266 -51.71 -35.37 29.98
C SER A 266 -52.26 -36.67 30.59
N HIS A 267 -53.14 -36.55 31.59
CA HIS A 267 -53.75 -37.67 32.30
C HIS A 267 -54.84 -38.39 31.49
N VAL A 268 -55.38 -37.76 30.45
CA VAL A 268 -56.44 -38.31 29.59
C VAL A 268 -55.96 -38.64 28.17
N SER A 269 -54.74 -38.27 27.79
CA SER A 269 -54.15 -38.53 26.46
C SER A 269 -54.27 -40.00 26.03
N ARG A 270 -54.03 -40.96 26.92
CA ARG A 270 -54.19 -42.40 26.63
C ARG A 270 -55.62 -42.78 26.24
N ALA A 271 -56.61 -42.12 26.83
CA ALA A 271 -58.02 -42.32 26.47
C ALA A 271 -58.30 -41.76 25.08
N PHE A 272 -57.70 -40.63 24.72
CA PHE A 272 -57.83 -40.03 23.39
C PHE A 272 -57.22 -40.92 22.30
N THR A 273 -56.02 -41.46 22.51
CA THR A 273 -55.39 -42.40 21.58
C THR A 273 -56.23 -43.67 21.38
N LYS A 274 -56.91 -44.13 22.43
CA LYS A 274 -57.77 -45.32 22.35
C LYS A 274 -59.11 -45.01 21.69
N TYR A 275 -59.63 -43.80 21.85
CA TYR A 275 -60.86 -43.34 21.23
C TYR A 275 -60.67 -43.03 19.73
N SER A 276 -59.49 -42.57 19.31
CA SER A 276 -59.23 -42.15 17.93
C SER A 276 -59.26 -43.30 16.90
N TYR A 277 -59.15 -44.56 17.33
CA TYR A 277 -59.19 -45.72 16.43
C TYR A 277 -60.52 -45.82 15.68
N GLY A 278 -60.47 -45.64 14.36
CA GLY A 278 -61.63 -45.79 13.47
C GLY A 278 -62.53 -44.56 13.36
N LEU A 279 -62.09 -43.39 13.84
CA LEU A 279 -62.81 -42.11 13.68
C LEU A 279 -62.39 -41.35 12.42
N THR A 280 -63.10 -40.25 12.13
CA THR A 280 -62.76 -39.35 11.01
C THR A 280 -61.44 -38.63 11.27
N LYS A 281 -60.69 -38.33 10.19
CA LYS A 281 -59.42 -37.57 10.26
C LYS A 281 -59.54 -36.25 11.03
N GLU A 282 -60.69 -35.59 10.93
CA GLU A 282 -60.99 -34.33 11.62
C GLU A 282 -61.11 -34.52 13.15
N THR A 283 -61.74 -35.61 13.58
CA THR A 283 -61.88 -35.93 15.01
C THR A 283 -60.54 -36.36 15.60
N GLU A 284 -59.76 -37.15 14.86
CA GLU A 284 -58.40 -37.53 15.23
C GLU A 284 -57.48 -36.31 15.39
N ALA A 285 -57.54 -35.35 14.47
CA ALA A 285 -56.78 -34.10 14.56
C ALA A 285 -57.16 -33.26 15.80
N ARG A 286 -58.45 -33.19 16.16
CA ARG A 286 -58.91 -32.51 17.39
C ARG A 286 -58.39 -33.20 18.65
N LEU A 287 -58.46 -34.53 18.71
CA LEU A 287 -57.95 -35.31 19.84
C LEU A 287 -56.43 -35.14 20.00
N GLN A 288 -55.71 -35.08 18.89
CA GLN A 288 -54.29 -34.83 18.89
C GLN A 288 -53.97 -33.41 19.37
N MET A 289 -54.70 -32.39 18.91
CA MET A 289 -54.55 -31.01 19.41
C MET A 289 -54.80 -30.92 20.92
N MET A 290 -55.84 -31.59 21.43
CA MET A 290 -56.14 -31.64 22.86
C MET A 290 -55.04 -32.37 23.67
N SER A 291 -54.26 -33.25 23.04
CA SER A 291 -53.16 -33.94 23.70
C SER A 291 -51.86 -33.13 23.67
N ASP A 292 -51.56 -32.50 22.53
CA ASP A 292 -50.26 -31.88 22.28
C ASP A 292 -50.24 -30.40 22.69
N GLU A 293 -51.30 -29.65 22.40
CA GLU A 293 -51.42 -28.21 22.69
C GLU A 293 -52.86 -27.86 23.12
N PRO A 294 -53.33 -28.41 24.26
CA PRO A 294 -54.73 -28.28 24.67
C PRO A 294 -55.21 -26.84 24.78
N TRP A 295 -54.33 -25.90 25.10
CA TRP A 295 -54.71 -24.49 25.28
C TRP A 295 -55.24 -23.84 23.99
N ARG A 296 -54.92 -24.38 22.80
CA ARG A 296 -55.45 -23.87 21.53
C ARG A 296 -56.97 -23.88 21.48
N MET A 297 -57.60 -24.88 22.11
CA MET A 297 -59.06 -25.02 22.13
C MET A 297 -59.76 -23.84 22.84
N LEU A 298 -59.07 -23.16 23.76
CA LEU A 298 -59.63 -22.02 24.51
C LEU A 298 -59.87 -20.78 23.62
N TYR A 299 -59.23 -20.74 22.44
CA TYR A 299 -59.27 -19.61 21.51
C TYR A 299 -60.09 -19.89 20.24
N GLU A 300 -60.70 -21.07 20.12
CA GLU A 300 -61.58 -21.40 19.00
C GLU A 300 -63.00 -20.84 19.20
N SER A 301 -63.67 -20.54 18.08
CA SER A 301 -65.02 -19.97 18.06
C SER A 301 -66.08 -20.91 18.64
N ASP A 302 -65.83 -22.22 18.62
CA ASP A 302 -66.77 -23.23 19.10
C ASP A 302 -66.10 -24.28 20.00
N ILE A 303 -66.05 -23.99 21.30
CA ILE A 303 -65.56 -24.93 22.32
C ILE A 303 -66.53 -26.10 22.57
N SER A 304 -67.80 -25.95 22.13
CA SER A 304 -68.84 -26.94 22.41
C SER A 304 -68.56 -28.27 21.71
N THR A 305 -67.88 -28.21 20.56
CA THR A 305 -67.39 -29.38 19.83
C THR A 305 -66.40 -30.20 20.68
N TYR A 306 -65.46 -29.55 21.38
CA TYR A 306 -64.52 -30.23 22.28
C TYR A 306 -65.20 -30.76 23.55
N SER A 307 -66.15 -30.00 24.09
CA SER A 307 -66.93 -30.41 25.26
C SER A 307 -67.80 -31.65 24.96
N SER A 308 -68.40 -31.69 23.77
CA SER A 308 -69.17 -32.83 23.28
C SER A 308 -68.28 -34.06 23.08
N LEU A 309 -67.09 -33.87 22.51
CA LEU A 309 -66.11 -34.93 22.31
C LEU A 309 -65.62 -35.52 23.64
N LEU A 310 -65.35 -34.69 24.65
CA LEU A 310 -65.01 -35.15 26.01
C LEU A 310 -66.14 -35.98 26.64
N ALA A 311 -67.39 -35.56 26.46
CA ALA A 311 -68.56 -36.27 26.95
C ALA A 311 -68.77 -37.63 26.25
N GLU A 312 -68.49 -37.72 24.95
CA GLU A 312 -68.55 -38.97 24.20
C GLU A 312 -67.45 -39.96 24.62
N ILE A 313 -66.23 -39.47 24.84
CA ILE A 313 -65.10 -40.27 25.35
C ILE A 313 -65.45 -40.81 26.74
N ARG A 314 -65.97 -39.95 27.61
CA ARG A 314 -66.45 -40.32 28.95
C ARG A 314 -67.50 -41.43 28.87
N LYS A 315 -68.54 -41.25 28.05
CA LYS A 315 -69.61 -42.26 27.86
C LYS A 315 -69.07 -43.57 27.29
N SER A 316 -68.05 -43.51 26.44
CA SER A 316 -67.40 -44.69 25.87
C SER A 316 -66.54 -45.45 26.89
N ILE A 317 -65.98 -44.79 27.90
CA ILE A 317 -65.29 -45.43 29.02
C ILE A 317 -66.33 -46.03 30.00
N GLU A 318 -67.36 -45.27 30.37
CA GLU A 318 -68.43 -45.72 31.29
C GLU A 318 -69.21 -46.93 30.73
N SER A 319 -69.46 -46.98 29.41
CA SER A 319 -70.11 -48.11 28.73
C SER A 319 -69.18 -49.29 28.44
N SER A 320 -67.93 -49.25 28.92
CA SER A 320 -66.89 -50.28 28.67
C SER A 320 -66.55 -50.49 27.18
N LYS A 321 -66.91 -49.56 26.29
CA LYS A 321 -66.52 -49.55 24.87
C LYS A 321 -65.01 -49.29 24.70
N ILE A 322 -64.41 -48.55 25.64
CA ILE A 322 -62.96 -48.37 25.78
C ILE A 322 -62.53 -48.95 27.12
N GLN A 323 -61.59 -49.92 27.10
CA GLN A 323 -61.02 -50.48 28.32
C GLN A 323 -59.69 -49.81 28.66
N LEU A 324 -59.61 -49.18 29.82
CA LEU A 324 -58.40 -48.58 30.39
C LEU A 324 -58.07 -49.23 31.73
N LYS A 325 -56.77 -49.28 32.07
CA LYS A 325 -56.32 -49.88 33.34
C LYS A 325 -56.73 -49.05 34.56
N ASP A 326 -56.76 -47.72 34.40
CA ASP A 326 -57.05 -46.74 35.45
C ASP A 326 -58.30 -45.93 35.09
N SER A 327 -59.37 -46.59 34.63
CA SER A 327 -60.59 -45.96 34.14
C SER A 327 -61.18 -44.94 35.12
N ASP A 328 -61.22 -45.26 36.42
CA ASP A 328 -61.78 -44.37 37.45
C ASP A 328 -60.98 -43.07 37.58
N LYS A 329 -59.65 -43.15 37.49
CA LYS A 329 -58.76 -41.99 37.54
C LYS A 329 -58.94 -41.11 36.29
N VAL A 330 -59.02 -41.72 35.11
CA VAL A 330 -59.26 -41.02 33.84
C VAL A 330 -60.65 -40.35 33.85
N LEU A 331 -61.68 -41.03 34.34
CA LEU A 331 -63.03 -40.46 34.50
C LEU A 331 -63.03 -39.27 35.47
N HIS A 332 -62.25 -39.34 36.55
CA HIS A 332 -62.06 -38.20 37.46
C HIS A 332 -61.42 -36.99 36.76
N TYR A 333 -60.35 -37.18 35.99
CA TYR A 333 -59.72 -36.09 35.21
C TYR A 333 -60.62 -35.58 34.09
N LEU A 334 -61.39 -36.44 33.40
CA LEU A 334 -62.38 -35.98 32.41
C LEU A 334 -63.47 -35.12 33.05
N ASN A 335 -63.93 -35.47 34.26
CA ASN A 335 -64.87 -34.65 35.00
C ASN A 335 -64.24 -33.33 35.46
N ALA A 336 -63.00 -33.36 35.94
CA ALA A 336 -62.26 -32.16 36.32
C ALA A 336 -62.03 -31.24 35.12
N ILE A 337 -61.69 -31.78 33.95
CA ILE A 337 -61.56 -31.03 32.69
C ILE A 337 -62.92 -30.46 32.29
N SER A 338 -63.98 -31.27 32.18
CA SER A 338 -65.30 -30.80 31.78
C SER A 338 -65.88 -29.73 32.72
N GLY A 339 -65.55 -29.81 34.02
CA GLY A 339 -65.96 -28.81 35.01
C GLY A 339 -65.14 -27.52 34.99
N SER A 340 -63.83 -27.62 34.76
CA SER A 340 -62.91 -26.46 34.77
C SER A 340 -62.78 -25.76 33.42
N LEU A 341 -63.11 -26.44 32.32
CA LEU A 341 -62.92 -25.93 30.95
C LEU A 341 -63.64 -24.59 30.68
N PRO A 342 -64.91 -24.38 31.08
CA PRO A 342 -65.57 -23.08 30.87
C PRO A 342 -64.90 -21.94 31.64
N GLU A 343 -64.41 -22.21 32.86
CA GLU A 343 -63.71 -21.23 33.69
C GLU A 343 -62.34 -20.88 33.10
N LEU A 344 -61.58 -21.89 32.67
CA LEU A 344 -60.28 -21.70 32.02
C LEU A 344 -60.42 -20.99 30.66
N GLN A 345 -61.48 -21.27 29.90
CA GLN A 345 -61.78 -20.53 28.67
C GLN A 345 -62.09 -19.06 28.97
N GLY A 346 -62.96 -18.79 29.94
CA GLY A 346 -63.28 -17.42 30.36
C GLY A 346 -62.04 -16.64 30.80
N LYS A 347 -61.17 -17.28 31.59
CA LYS A 347 -59.90 -16.71 32.04
C LYS A 347 -58.93 -16.45 30.89
N ALA A 348 -58.74 -17.41 29.98
CA ALA A 348 -57.83 -17.26 28.84
C ALA A 348 -58.30 -16.17 27.85
N GLN A 349 -59.61 -16.08 27.60
CA GLN A 349 -60.19 -15.03 26.77
C GLN A 349 -60.06 -13.65 27.42
N ALA A 350 -60.33 -13.53 28.73
CA ALA A 350 -60.14 -12.29 29.47
C ALA A 350 -58.68 -11.82 29.44
N LEU A 351 -57.72 -12.72 29.72
CA LEU A 351 -56.28 -12.42 29.63
C LEU A 351 -55.84 -12.04 28.21
N LYS A 352 -56.45 -12.64 27.18
CA LYS A 352 -56.19 -12.27 25.78
C LYS A 352 -56.67 -10.86 25.48
N THR A 353 -57.91 -10.53 25.82
CA THR A 353 -58.48 -9.18 25.63
C THR A 353 -57.70 -8.13 26.42
N GLU A 354 -57.31 -8.44 27.66
CA GLU A 354 -56.49 -7.56 28.49
C GLU A 354 -55.11 -7.31 27.86
N ALA A 355 -54.42 -8.34 27.39
CA ALA A 355 -53.15 -8.19 26.69
C ALA A 355 -53.29 -7.36 25.41
N ASP A 356 -54.34 -7.57 24.61
CA ASP A 356 -54.56 -6.83 23.37
C ASP A 356 -54.84 -5.33 23.63
N LEU A 357 -55.62 -5.01 24.68
CA LEU A 357 -55.87 -3.64 25.11
C LEU A 357 -54.63 -2.94 25.66
N LEU A 358 -53.81 -3.66 26.43
CA LEU A 358 -52.54 -3.15 26.95
C LEU A 358 -51.54 -2.90 25.82
N ARG A 359 -51.41 -3.82 24.87
CA ARG A 359 -50.52 -3.67 23.69
C ARG A 359 -50.89 -2.48 22.81
N GLN A 360 -52.17 -2.13 22.72
CA GLN A 360 -52.60 -0.92 22.00
C GLN A 360 -52.16 0.38 22.70
N LYS A 361 -51.90 0.36 24.01
CA LYS A 361 -51.50 1.53 24.80
C LYS A 361 -50.00 1.81 24.83
N ASP A 362 -49.15 0.80 24.60
CA ASP A 362 -47.67 0.93 24.64
C ASP A 362 -47.11 1.84 23.53
N GLY A 363 -47.84 2.01 22.41
CA GLY A 363 -47.48 2.94 21.34
C GLY A 363 -46.10 2.68 20.68
N GLY A 364 -45.42 1.59 21.02
CA GLY A 364 -44.08 1.24 20.53
C GLY A 364 -42.93 2.06 21.13
N LEU A 365 -43.17 2.85 22.18
CA LEU A 365 -42.16 3.75 22.76
C LEU A 365 -40.97 3.00 23.38
N THR A 366 -41.23 1.86 24.01
CA THR A 366 -40.20 0.97 24.57
C THR A 366 -39.31 0.37 23.47
N GLY A 367 -39.90 0.03 22.32
CA GLY A 367 -39.17 -0.43 21.12
C GLY A 367 -38.28 0.67 20.55
N ARG A 368 -38.80 1.89 20.41
CA ARG A 368 -38.03 3.05 19.95
C ARG A 368 -36.85 3.38 20.86
N ALA A 369 -37.02 3.28 22.18
CA ALA A 369 -35.91 3.48 23.13
C ALA A 369 -34.80 2.44 22.94
N LYS A 370 -35.15 1.16 22.78
CA LYS A 370 -34.17 0.09 22.50
C LYS A 370 -33.45 0.30 21.17
N GLU A 371 -34.16 0.78 20.15
CA GLU A 371 -33.57 1.12 18.85
C GLU A 371 -32.55 2.26 18.97
N LEU A 372 -32.90 3.33 19.69
CA LEU A 372 -31.98 4.44 19.97
C LEU A 372 -30.75 3.98 20.77
N GLU A 373 -30.92 3.13 21.78
CA GLU A 373 -29.81 2.51 22.53
C GLU A 373 -28.89 1.69 21.63
N GLY A 374 -29.46 0.88 20.73
CA GLY A 374 -28.70 0.10 19.76
C GLY A 374 -27.88 0.97 18.81
N ARG A 375 -28.47 2.06 18.30
CA ARG A 375 -27.78 3.04 17.44
C ARG A 375 -26.66 3.76 18.20
N ILE A 376 -26.90 4.16 19.46
CA ILE A 376 -25.87 4.77 20.31
C ILE A 376 -24.68 3.82 20.47
N LEU A 377 -24.93 2.55 20.79
CA LEU A 377 -23.86 1.56 20.95
C LEU A 377 -23.06 1.37 19.65
N GLN A 378 -23.73 1.29 18.50
CA GLN A 378 -23.08 1.19 17.20
C GLN A 378 -22.16 2.39 16.91
N HIS A 379 -22.64 3.60 17.14
CA HIS A 379 -21.84 4.81 16.95
C HIS A 379 -20.71 4.95 17.98
N GLU A 380 -20.87 4.45 19.22
CA GLU A 380 -19.78 4.40 20.21
C GLU A 380 -18.67 3.44 19.79
N GLU A 381 -19.01 2.28 19.23
CA GLU A 381 -18.04 1.34 18.65
C GLU A 381 -17.35 1.90 17.40
N GLU A 382 -18.08 2.60 16.54
CA GLU A 382 -17.52 3.30 15.38
C GLU A 382 -16.55 4.41 15.81
N LEU A 383 -16.94 5.23 16.79
CA LEU A 383 -16.10 6.27 17.37
C LEU A 383 -14.80 5.70 17.95
N ALA A 384 -14.88 4.59 18.68
CA ALA A 384 -13.70 3.92 19.23
C ALA A 384 -12.74 3.44 18.12
N ARG A 385 -13.27 2.83 17.05
CA ARG A 385 -12.49 2.40 15.88
C ARG A 385 -11.84 3.58 15.16
N SER A 386 -12.57 4.66 14.93
CA SER A 386 -12.06 5.87 14.29
C SER A 386 -10.94 6.53 15.12
N ARG A 387 -11.10 6.59 16.45
CA ARG A 387 -10.05 7.09 17.36
C ARG A 387 -8.80 6.21 17.36
N GLN A 388 -8.96 4.89 17.32
CA GLN A 388 -7.82 3.97 17.21
C GLN A 388 -7.06 4.19 15.90
N SER A 389 -7.78 4.32 14.78
CA SER A 389 -7.19 4.61 13.47
C SER A 389 -6.44 5.94 13.45
N LEU A 390 -7.02 6.98 14.07
CA LEU A 390 -6.38 8.29 14.23
C LEU A 390 -5.03 8.18 14.95
N GLU A 391 -4.98 7.48 16.09
CA GLU A 391 -3.74 7.30 16.86
C GLU A 391 -2.70 6.47 16.10
N GLN A 392 -3.13 5.45 15.36
CA GLN A 392 -2.24 4.67 14.50
C GLN A 392 -1.61 5.54 13.39
N GLN A 393 -2.41 6.37 12.71
CA GLN A 393 -1.88 7.29 11.68
C GLN A 393 -0.91 8.32 12.27
N LYS A 394 -1.20 8.89 13.45
CA LYS A 394 -0.28 9.81 14.14
C LYS A 394 1.08 9.17 14.42
N ARG A 395 1.09 7.92 14.89
CA ARG A 395 2.33 7.18 15.14
C ARG A 395 3.13 6.98 13.85
N GLN A 396 2.47 6.56 12.77
CA GLN A 396 3.12 6.39 11.46
C GLN A 396 3.70 7.70 10.92
N ILE A 397 2.99 8.83 11.08
CA ILE A 397 3.49 10.15 10.69
C ILE A 397 4.74 10.49 11.51
N THR A 398 4.71 10.26 12.82
CA THR A 398 5.84 10.55 13.72
C THR A 398 7.09 9.73 13.33
N GLU A 399 6.92 8.42 13.10
CA GLU A 399 7.99 7.52 12.67
C GLU A 399 8.58 7.94 11.32
N LYS A 400 7.73 8.16 10.31
CA LYS A 400 8.18 8.63 8.99
C LYS A 400 8.86 10.00 9.06
N SER A 401 8.40 10.91 9.90
CA SER A 401 9.01 12.23 10.07
C SER A 401 10.41 12.11 10.70
N ALA A 402 10.59 11.20 11.66
CA ALA A 402 11.91 10.90 12.21
C ALA A 402 12.86 10.30 11.16
N GLU A 403 12.37 9.40 10.31
CA GLU A 403 13.15 8.85 9.19
C GLU A 403 13.56 9.94 8.19
N VAL A 404 12.64 10.87 7.84
CA VAL A 404 12.96 12.01 6.98
C VAL A 404 14.01 12.88 7.65
N GLY A 405 13.86 13.21 8.93
CA GLY A 405 14.87 13.97 9.68
C GLY A 405 16.25 13.32 9.66
N ALA A 406 16.33 11.99 9.81
CA ALA A 406 17.59 11.26 9.71
C ALA A 406 18.22 11.34 8.31
N LEU A 407 17.41 11.22 7.26
CA LEU A 407 17.87 11.37 5.87
C LEU A 407 18.35 12.80 5.59
N LEU A 408 17.65 13.81 6.10
CA LEU A 408 18.03 15.21 5.95
C LEU A 408 19.35 15.51 6.67
N ASN A 409 19.55 14.99 7.88
CA ASN A 409 20.82 15.11 8.59
C ASN A 409 21.98 14.45 7.82
N GLU A 410 21.78 13.27 7.22
CA GLU A 410 22.81 12.63 6.39
C GLU A 410 23.11 13.47 5.13
N ALA A 411 22.09 14.06 4.50
CA ALA A 411 22.27 14.95 3.37
C ALA A 411 23.00 16.25 3.77
N ASP A 412 22.72 16.81 4.95
CA ASP A 412 23.39 17.98 5.50
C ASP A 412 24.88 17.74 5.71
N GLU A 413 25.27 16.59 6.25
CA GLU A 413 26.67 16.21 6.40
C GLU A 413 27.40 16.13 5.04
N ILE A 414 26.76 15.50 4.04
CA ILE A 414 27.34 15.40 2.70
C ILE A 414 27.44 16.77 2.02
N LEU A 415 26.44 17.63 2.18
CA LEU A 415 26.47 19.00 1.65
C LEU A 415 27.56 19.84 2.34
N ALA A 416 27.75 19.67 3.64
CA ALA A 416 28.82 20.34 4.37
C ALA A 416 30.20 19.91 3.86
N ASP A 417 30.40 18.62 3.60
CA ASP A 417 31.64 18.12 2.99
C ASP A 417 31.85 18.65 1.56
N LEU A 418 30.77 18.83 0.80
CA LEU A 418 30.83 19.30 -0.59
C LEU A 418 31.05 20.80 -0.73
N THR A 419 30.53 21.60 0.19
CA THR A 419 30.50 23.08 0.10
C THR A 419 31.39 23.77 1.11
N GLY A 420 31.81 23.07 2.18
CA GLY A 420 32.46 23.66 3.34
C GLY A 420 31.53 24.46 4.25
N GLN A 421 30.21 24.45 4.00
CA GLN A 421 29.20 25.18 4.79
C GLN A 421 28.19 24.22 5.40
N LYS A 422 27.84 24.44 6.67
CA LYS A 422 26.75 23.69 7.31
C LYS A 422 25.41 24.28 6.90
N TYR A 423 24.51 23.41 6.45
CA TYR A 423 23.12 23.71 6.19
C TYR A 423 22.22 23.01 7.21
N SER A 424 20.97 23.45 7.27
CA SER A 424 19.90 22.76 8.02
C SER A 424 18.77 22.51 7.03
N LEU A 425 18.54 21.25 6.68
CA LEU A 425 17.53 20.88 5.69
C LEU A 425 16.14 20.72 6.30
N GLU A 426 15.12 21.22 5.58
CA GLU A 426 13.70 21.04 5.91
C GLU A 426 12.87 20.64 4.68
N TYR A 427 11.69 20.06 4.92
CA TYR A 427 10.82 19.45 3.91
C TYR A 427 9.40 20.00 3.86
#